data_AF-A0AAD4BL25-F1
#
_entry.id   AF-A0AAD4BL25-F1
#
_cell.length_a   1.000
_cell.length_b   1.000
_cell.length_c   1.000
_cell.angle_alpha   90.00
_cell.angle_beta   90.00
_cell.angle_gamma   90.00
#
_symmetry.space_group_name_H-M   'P 1'
#
loop_
_entity.id
_entity.type
_entity.pdbx_description
1 polymer ?
#
loop_
_entity_poly.entity_id
_entity_poly.type
_entity_poly.pdbx_seq_one_letter_code
_entity_poly.pdbx_strand_id
1 'polypeptide(L)'
;PIPSSLGLARCKRLRLDRLWDQKIRLHAGQANDALHEIRLSLANKAVLFRTNVRLTSTHAQTTHAWDKVHGVDAILNRHAAIYRACRQAMSHLSTN
;
A
#
# COMPACT_ATOMS: atom_id res chain seq x y z
N PRO A 1 0.98 -14.70 -11.77
CA PRO A 1 -0.29 -14.04 -11.38
C PRO A 1 -1.50 -14.92 -11.74
N ILE A 2 -2.37 -15.23 -10.77
CA ILE A 2 -3.59 -16.01 -11.00
C ILE A 2 -4.66 -15.07 -11.59
N PRO A 3 -5.35 -15.43 -12.69
CA PRO A 3 -6.26 -14.51 -13.37
C PRO A 3 -7.41 -14.06 -12.46
N SER A 4 -7.64 -12.75 -12.37
CA SER A 4 -8.77 -12.15 -11.64
C SER A 4 -10.11 -12.23 -12.37
N SER A 5 -10.17 -12.96 -13.48
CA SER A 5 -11.35 -13.08 -14.34
C SER A 5 -12.28 -14.24 -13.97
N LEU A 6 -11.90 -15.12 -13.04
CA LEU A 6 -12.77 -16.18 -12.53
C LEU A 6 -13.61 -15.60 -11.38
N GLY A 7 -14.94 -15.75 -11.41
CA GLY A 7 -15.83 -15.40 -10.30
C GLY A 7 -16.06 -16.57 -9.35
N LEU A 8 -16.58 -16.33 -8.14
CA LEU A 8 -16.76 -17.34 -7.09
C LEU A 8 -17.63 -18.52 -7.55
N ALA A 9 -18.75 -18.24 -8.23
CA ALA A 9 -19.64 -19.28 -8.75
C ALA A 9 -18.93 -20.24 -9.73
N ARG A 10 -18.02 -19.71 -10.56
CA ARG A 10 -17.21 -20.51 -11.49
C ARG A 10 -16.10 -21.27 -10.76
N CYS A 11 -15.49 -20.67 -9.74
CA CYS A 11 -14.54 -21.35 -8.87
C CYS A 11 -15.18 -22.55 -8.14
N LYS A 12 -16.39 -22.39 -7.57
CA LYS A 12 -17.18 -23.47 -6.97
C LYS A 12 -17.44 -24.61 -7.95
N ARG A 13 -17.90 -24.28 -9.16
CA ARG A 13 -18.13 -25.29 -10.21
C ARG A 13 -16.87 -26.06 -10.58
N LEU A 14 -15.71 -25.40 -10.56
CA LEU A 14 -14.41 -26.00 -10.85
C LEU A 14 -13.70 -26.58 -9.61
N ARG A 15 -14.36 -26.59 -8.43
CA ARG A 15 -13.79 -27.04 -7.14
C ARG A 15 -12.51 -26.29 -6.74
N LEU A 16 -12.42 -25.00 -7.10
CA LEU A 16 -11.29 -24.10 -6.80
C LEU A 16 -11.53 -23.24 -5.55
N ASP A 17 -12.46 -23.65 -4.67
CA ASP A 17 -12.88 -22.86 -3.50
C ASP A 17 -11.72 -22.54 -2.56
N ARG A 18 -10.85 -23.52 -2.32
CA ARG A 18 -9.64 -23.34 -1.51
C ARG A 18 -8.70 -22.30 -2.11
N LEU A 19 -8.59 -22.24 -3.44
CA LEU A 19 -7.76 -21.26 -4.13
C LEU A 19 -8.39 -19.86 -4.04
N TRP A 20 -9.72 -19.77 -4.06
CA TRP A 20 -10.43 -18.51 -3.83
C TRP A 20 -10.14 -17.94 -2.45
N ASP A 21 -10.25 -18.77 -1.41
CA ASP A 21 -9.96 -18.38 -0.03
C ASP A 21 -8.51 -17.96 0.14
N GLN A 22 -7.57 -18.71 -0.44
CA GLN A 22 -6.15 -18.34 -0.45
C GLN A 22 -5.91 -17.01 -1.15
N LYS A 23 -6.63 -16.72 -2.24
CA LYS A 23 -6.52 -15.44 -2.95
C LYS A 23 -6.98 -14.27 -2.10
N ILE A 24 -8.11 -14.39 -1.41
CA ILE A 24 -8.60 -13.35 -0.49
C ILE A 24 -7.57 -13.12 0.64
N ARG A 25 -7.06 -14.20 1.25
CA ARG A 25 -6.03 -14.10 2.30
C ARG A 25 -4.75 -13.46 1.80
N LEU A 26 -4.32 -13.76 0.59
CA LEU A 26 -3.12 -13.15 -0.02
C LEU A 26 -3.31 -11.63 -0.16
N HIS A 27 -4.44 -11.18 -0.72
CA HIS A 27 -4.70 -9.75 -0.86
C HIS A 27 -4.87 -9.06 0.49
N ALA A 28 -5.44 -9.73 1.50
CA ALA A 28 -5.50 -9.20 2.86
C ALA A 28 -4.10 -9.04 3.48
N GLY A 29 -3.21 -10.02 3.30
CA GLY A 29 -1.81 -9.93 3.71
C GLY A 29 -1.09 -8.77 3.03
N GLN A 30 -1.18 -8.68 1.71
CA GLN A 30 -0.57 -7.58 0.93
C GLN A 30 -1.11 -6.21 1.33
N ALA A 31 -2.40 -6.09 1.63
CA ALA A 31 -3.00 -4.86 2.13
C ALA A 31 -2.44 -4.52 3.53
N ASN A 32 -2.29 -5.48 4.43
CA ASN A 32 -1.73 -5.26 5.76
C ASN A 32 -0.26 -4.82 5.69
N ASP A 33 0.55 -5.45 4.84
CA ASP A 33 1.94 -5.07 4.62
C ASP A 33 2.03 -3.64 4.08
N ALA A 34 1.23 -3.31 3.07
CA ALA A 34 1.17 -1.95 2.54
C ALA A 34 0.72 -0.93 3.60
N LEU A 35 -0.24 -1.29 4.46
CA LEU A 35 -0.70 -0.44 5.55
C LEU A 35 0.39 -0.22 6.62
N HIS A 36 1.19 -1.25 6.92
CA HIS A 36 2.34 -1.13 7.81
C HIS A 36 3.35 -0.13 7.26
N GLU A 37 3.72 -0.26 5.98
CA GLU A 37 4.67 0.64 5.32
C GLU A 37 4.17 2.09 5.23
N ILE A 38 2.85 2.29 5.03
CA ILE A 38 2.24 3.63 5.09
C ILE A 38 2.44 4.25 6.48
N ARG A 39 2.18 3.49 7.55
CA ARG A 39 2.34 3.97 8.94
C ARG A 39 3.80 4.32 9.24
N LEU A 40 4.73 3.45 8.83
CA LEU A 40 6.17 3.68 9.01
C LEU A 40 6.63 4.92 8.23
N SER A 41 6.18 5.08 6.99
CA SER A 41 6.50 6.24 6.15
C SER A 41 5.96 7.55 6.75
N LEU A 42 4.73 7.54 7.29
CA LEU A 42 4.15 8.70 7.97
C LEU A 42 4.95 9.08 9.22
N ALA A 43 5.35 8.09 10.03
CA ALA A 43 6.19 8.33 11.21
C ALA A 43 7.54 8.94 10.81
N ASN A 44 8.20 8.38 9.80
CA ASN A 44 9.45 8.90 9.27
C ASN A 44 9.30 10.34 8.75
N LYS A 45 8.24 10.62 7.97
CA LYS A 45 7.93 11.97 7.48
C LYS A 45 7.77 12.98 8.62
N ALA A 46 7.07 12.61 9.68
CA ALA A 46 6.88 13.47 10.86
C ALA A 46 8.20 13.77 11.57
N VAL A 47 9.09 12.77 11.69
CA VAL A 47 10.43 12.95 12.24
C VAL A 47 11.24 13.90 11.36
N LEU A 48 11.36 13.63 10.06
CA LEU A 48 12.09 14.48 9.11
C LEU A 48 11.61 15.93 9.12
N PHE A 49 10.30 16.14 9.22
CA PHE A 49 9.76 17.49 9.30
C PHE A 49 10.25 18.22 10.57
N ARG A 50 10.28 17.54 11.72
CA ARG A 50 10.73 18.13 12.98
C ARG A 50 12.25 18.32 13.05
N THR A 51 13.02 17.38 12.52
CA THR A 51 14.49 17.35 12.68
C THR A 51 15.24 18.03 11.54
N ASN A 52 14.65 18.06 10.34
CA ASN A 52 15.32 18.61 9.15
C ASN A 52 14.62 19.89 8.72
N VAL A 53 13.32 19.83 8.39
CA VAL A 53 12.63 21.00 7.81
C VAL A 53 12.52 22.17 8.79
N ARG A 54 12.18 21.92 10.06
CA ARG A 54 12.04 22.99 11.07
C ARG A 54 13.37 23.60 11.52
N LEU A 55 14.48 22.88 11.38
CA LEU A 55 15.78 23.30 11.90
C LEU A 55 16.69 23.91 10.83
N THR A 56 16.25 24.01 9.57
CA THR A 56 17.06 24.57 8.49
C THR A 56 17.12 26.10 8.57
N SER A 57 18.33 26.65 8.45
CA SER A 57 18.57 28.10 8.48
C SER A 57 18.91 28.69 7.11
N THR A 58 19.26 27.86 6.13
CA THR A 58 19.65 28.31 4.79
C THR A 58 18.75 27.73 3.71
N HIS A 59 18.62 28.45 2.60
CA HIS A 59 17.77 28.06 1.48
C HIS A 59 18.13 26.69 0.90
N ALA A 60 19.42 26.39 0.74
CA ALA A 60 19.90 25.11 0.24
C ALA A 60 19.59 23.94 1.19
N GLN A 61 19.73 24.15 2.50
CA GLN A 61 19.38 23.15 3.50
C GLN A 61 17.86 22.91 3.51
N THR A 62 17.05 23.96 3.38
CA THR A 62 15.58 23.86 3.29
C THR A 62 15.17 23.02 2.08
N THR A 63 15.74 23.29 0.90
CA THR A 63 15.45 22.49 -0.31
C THR A 63 15.80 21.02 -0.10
N HIS A 64 17.01 20.72 0.39
CA HIS A 64 17.42 19.34 0.64
C HIS A 64 16.58 18.63 1.71
N ALA A 65 16.10 19.36 2.73
CA ALA A 65 15.18 18.81 3.72
C ALA A 65 13.83 18.46 3.09
N TRP A 66 13.31 19.29 2.19
CA TRP A 66 12.09 19.00 1.44
C TRP A 66 12.27 17.85 0.46
N ASP A 67 13.42 17.72 -0.21
CA ASP A 67 13.71 16.58 -1.09
C ASP A 67 13.59 15.24 -0.36
N LYS A 68 14.07 15.16 0.89
CA LYS A 68 13.90 13.97 1.75
C LYS A 68 12.43 13.70 2.05
N VAL A 69 11.65 14.74 2.35
CA VAL A 69 10.21 14.62 2.60
C VAL A 69 9.48 14.12 1.36
N HIS A 70 9.81 14.66 0.18
CA HIS A 70 9.26 14.21 -1.10
C HIS A 70 9.63 12.76 -1.44
N GLY A 71 10.85 12.33 -1.11
CA GLY A 71 11.24 10.93 -1.21
C GLY A 71 10.36 10.00 -0.38
N VAL A 72 10.06 10.38 0.87
CA VAL A 72 9.13 9.62 1.73
C VAL A 72 7.71 9.64 1.17
N ASP A 73 7.25 10.77 0.61
CA ASP A 73 5.94 10.85 -0.04
C ASP A 73 5.81 9.93 -1.26
N ALA A 74 6.87 9.78 -2.05
CA ALA A 74 6.87 8.83 -3.17
C ALA A 74 6.69 7.39 -2.69
N ILE A 75 7.36 7.00 -1.60
CA ILE A 75 7.21 5.68 -0.97
C ILE A 75 5.79 5.50 -0.43
N LEU A 76 5.28 6.48 0.31
CA LEU A 76 3.93 6.47 0.86
C LEU A 76 2.87 6.30 -0.23
N ASN A 77 2.99 7.07 -1.32
CA ASN A 77 2.05 7.00 -2.44
C ASN A 77 2.07 5.65 -3.14
N ARG A 78 3.25 5.04 -3.29
CA ARG A 78 3.39 3.69 -3.83
C ARG A 78 2.66 2.66 -2.97
N HIS A 79 2.86 2.67 -1.65
CA HIS A 79 2.16 1.73 -0.75
C HIS A 79 0.66 2.02 -0.66
N ALA A 80 0.25 3.28 -0.71
CA ALA A 80 -1.17 3.65 -0.79
C ALA A 80 -1.83 3.09 -2.06
N ALA A 81 -1.14 3.11 -3.21
CA ALA A 81 -1.63 2.52 -4.45
C ALA A 81 -1.78 0.99 -4.33
N ILE A 82 -0.80 0.30 -3.76
CA ILE A 82 -0.86 -1.15 -3.51
C ILE A 82 -2.03 -1.50 -2.59
N TYR A 83 -2.20 -0.78 -1.49
CA TYR A 83 -3.30 -0.98 -0.56
C TYR A 83 -4.67 -0.83 -1.26
N ARG A 84 -4.84 0.25 -2.04
CA ARG A 84 -6.09 0.49 -2.79
C ARG A 84 -6.37 -0.62 -3.80
N ALA A 85 -5.36 -1.06 -4.54
CA ALA A 85 -5.49 -2.17 -5.48
C ALA A 85 -5.88 -3.48 -4.79
N CYS A 86 -5.27 -3.81 -3.66
CA CYS A 86 -5.62 -5.00 -2.88
C CYS A 86 -7.05 -4.91 -2.33
N ARG A 87 -7.45 -3.75 -1.83
CA ARG A 87 -8.82 -3.51 -1.34
C ARG A 87 -9.85 -3.67 -2.47
N GLN A 88 -9.60 -3.09 -3.63
CA GLN A 88 -10.47 -3.24 -4.81
C GLN A 88 -10.57 -4.71 -5.23
N ALA A 89 -9.45 -5.41 -5.31
CA ALA A 89 -9.43 -6.84 -5.62
C ALA A 89 -10.28 -7.64 -4.63
N MET A 90 -10.15 -7.40 -3.32
CA MET A 90 -10.97 -8.07 -2.31
C MET A 90 -12.46 -7.72 -2.45
N SER A 91 -12.81 -6.46 -2.71
CA SER A 91 -14.20 -6.06 -2.98
C SER A 91 -14.78 -6.83 -4.16
N HIS A 92 -14.07 -6.91 -5.28
CA HIS A 92 -14.50 -7.66 -6.46
C HIS A 92 -14.63 -9.17 -6.19
N LEU A 93 -13.79 -9.74 -5.34
CA LEU A 93 -13.87 -11.16 -4.95
C LEU A 93 -15.00 -11.44 -3.94
N SER A 94 -15.49 -10.41 -3.24
CA SER A 94 -16.59 -10.55 -2.28
C SER A 94 -17.98 -10.36 -2.90
N THR A 95 -18.07 -9.66 -4.04
CA THR A 95 -19.33 -9.31 -4.71
C THR A 95 -19.73 -10.25 -5.87
N ASN A 96 -18.83 -11.15 -6.31
CA ASN A 96 -19.03 -12.11 -7.41
C ASN A 96 -19.05 -13.55 -6.91
#